data_AF-A0A482W045-F1
#
_entry.id   AF-A0A482W045-F1
#
_cell.length_a   1.000
_cell.length_b   1.000
_cell.length_c   1.000
_cell.angle_alpha   90.00
_cell.angle_beta   90.00
_cell.angle_gamma   90.00
#
_symmetry.space_group_name_H-M   'P 1'
#
loop_
_entity.id
_entity.type
_entity.pdbx_description
1 polymer ?
#
loop_
_entity_poly.entity_id
_entity_poly.type
_entity_poly.pdbx_seq_one_letter_code
_entity_poly.pdbx_strand_id
1 'polypeptide(L)'
;SDIYLTLGAAESNYSQARRFKDSNRLDHRVREAGRLTQSHWDAERPRTTRTALEEAVIEKVDENPNMSTRNLAHNLHVNSSLINRALKQEKYYFYHYIKVQALTRDDFSRRVNFCGWLQ
;
A
#
# COMPACT_ATOMS: atom_id res chain seq x y z
N SER A 1 36.79 33.12 11.47
CA SER A 1 36.03 32.95 12.72
C SER A 1 34.64 32.47 12.40
N ASP A 2 34.12 31.32 12.79
CA ASP A 2 34.67 30.03 13.20
C ASP A 2 33.42 29.16 13.39
N ILE A 3 33.14 28.21 12.49
CA ILE A 3 32.09 27.20 12.73
C ILE A 3 32.50 25.79 12.28
N TYR A 4 33.77 25.57 11.92
CA TYR A 4 34.30 24.27 11.50
C TYR A 4 35.09 23.55 12.60
N LEU A 5 34.74 23.75 13.88
CA LEU A 5 35.36 23.03 14.99
C LEU A 5 34.33 22.25 15.77
N THR A 6 33.95 21.07 15.26
CA THR A 6 33.89 19.81 16.03
C THR A 6 33.53 18.65 15.11
N LEU A 7 34.56 18.13 14.42
CA LEU A 7 34.60 16.73 14.03
C LEU A 7 34.75 15.91 15.34
N GLY A 8 33.63 15.50 15.92
CA GLY A 8 33.66 14.81 17.21
C GLY A 8 32.31 14.25 17.63
N ALA A 9 31.62 13.51 16.74
CA ALA A 9 30.57 12.56 17.08
C ALA A 9 30.07 11.85 15.79
N ALA A 10 30.94 11.07 15.14
CA ALA A 10 30.48 9.95 14.32
C ALA A 10 29.79 8.99 15.32
N GLU A 11 28.50 8.64 15.25
CA GLU A 11 27.81 7.94 14.17
C GLU A 11 26.29 8.26 14.14
N SER A 12 25.83 9.33 14.82
CA SER A 12 24.39 9.65 14.99
C SER A 12 23.84 10.77 14.06
N ASN A 13 24.64 11.25 13.10
CA ASN A 13 24.30 12.46 12.31
C ASN A 13 23.82 12.21 10.86
N TYR A 14 23.70 10.95 10.43
CA TYR A 14 23.28 10.63 9.06
C TYR A 14 21.79 10.93 8.75
N SER A 15 20.95 11.04 9.79
CA SER A 15 19.53 11.40 9.68
C SER A 15 19.30 12.92 9.70
N GLN A 16 20.05 13.63 10.55
CA GLN A 16 20.05 15.10 10.65
C GLN A 16 20.54 15.73 9.33
N ALA A 17 21.65 15.24 8.77
CA ALA A 17 22.22 15.76 7.53
C ALA A 17 21.30 15.66 6.29
N ARG A 18 20.36 14.71 6.28
CA ARG A 18 19.36 14.59 5.21
C ARG A 18 18.30 15.70 5.28
N ARG A 19 17.84 16.08 6.46
CA ARG A 19 16.85 17.16 6.64
C ARG A 19 17.40 18.54 6.25
N PHE A 20 18.67 18.82 6.51
CA PHE A 20 19.25 20.14 6.23
C PHE A 20 19.55 20.40 4.74
N LYS A 21 19.86 19.36 3.95
CA LYS A 21 20.13 19.52 2.50
C LYS A 21 18.88 19.88 1.69
N ASP A 22 17.70 19.48 2.15
CA ASP A 22 16.44 19.78 1.46
C ASP A 22 16.04 21.27 1.59
N SER A 23 16.45 21.95 2.66
CA SER A 23 16.09 23.35 2.94
C SER A 23 16.62 24.33 1.88
N ASN A 24 17.91 24.26 1.54
CA ASN A 24 18.51 25.16 0.54
C ASN A 24 17.94 24.92 -0.87
N ARG A 25 17.61 23.67 -1.20
CA ARG A 25 17.01 23.33 -2.50
C ARG A 25 15.57 23.81 -2.59
N LEU A 26 14.84 23.87 -1.49
CA LEU A 26 13.50 24.45 -1.44
C LEU A 26 13.55 25.99 -1.52
N ASP A 27 14.45 26.65 -0.78
CA ASP A 27 14.61 28.12 -0.82
C ASP A 27 14.93 28.62 -2.23
N HIS A 28 15.90 27.98 -2.91
CA HIS A 28 16.23 28.31 -4.30
C HIS A 28 15.04 28.10 -5.26
N ARG A 29 14.20 27.08 -5.04
CA ARG A 29 13.04 26.80 -5.90
C ARG A 29 11.88 27.76 -5.66
N VAL A 30 11.70 28.24 -4.43
CA VAL A 30 10.74 29.28 -4.09
C VAL A 30 11.14 30.60 -4.74
N ARG A 31 12.43 30.97 -4.65
CA ARG A 31 12.94 32.22 -5.23
C ARG A 31 12.85 32.25 -6.75
N GLU A 32 13.22 31.15 -7.41
CA GLU A 32 13.29 31.11 -8.88
C GLU A 32 11.95 30.79 -9.55
N ALA A 33 11.13 29.91 -8.95
CA ALA A 33 9.95 29.35 -9.61
C ALA A 33 8.64 29.58 -8.81
N GLY A 34 8.70 30.21 -7.63
CA GLY A 34 7.52 30.53 -6.82
C GLY A 34 6.74 29.32 -6.28
N ARG A 35 7.32 28.11 -6.30
CA ARG A 35 6.61 26.87 -5.97
C ARG A 35 7.37 25.97 -5.00
N LEU A 36 6.64 25.41 -4.04
CA LEU A 36 7.14 24.45 -3.05
C LEU A 36 6.95 22.99 -3.46
N THR A 37 6.19 22.71 -4.52
CA THR A 37 5.85 21.33 -4.90
C THR A 37 7.06 20.55 -5.40
N GLN A 38 7.15 19.26 -5.12
CA GLN A 38 8.16 18.40 -5.73
C GLN A 38 7.96 18.37 -7.24
N SER A 39 9.07 18.39 -7.97
CA SER A 39 9.00 18.40 -9.43
C SER A 39 8.59 17.02 -9.94
N HIS A 40 7.52 17.00 -10.72
CA HIS A 40 6.77 15.83 -11.14
C HIS A 40 7.41 15.10 -12.33
N TRP A 41 8.74 15.04 -12.41
CA TRP A 41 9.43 14.47 -13.59
C TRP A 41 9.12 12.98 -13.78
N ASP A 42 8.78 12.26 -12.70
CA ASP A 42 8.54 10.82 -12.70
C ASP A 42 7.07 10.41 -12.57
N ALA A 43 6.16 11.36 -12.39
CA ALA A 43 4.82 11.01 -11.92
C ALA A 43 3.78 10.88 -13.05
N GLU A 44 4.24 10.82 -14.31
CA GLU A 44 3.37 10.80 -15.48
C GLU A 44 3.73 9.78 -16.55
N ARG A 45 4.71 8.89 -16.36
CA ARG A 45 4.93 7.83 -17.36
C ARG A 45 3.75 6.85 -17.32
N PRO A 46 2.91 6.77 -18.37
CA PRO A 46 1.80 5.83 -18.38
C PRO A 46 2.40 4.42 -18.34
N ARG A 47 2.03 3.63 -17.34
CA ARG A 47 2.50 2.24 -17.19
C ARG A 47 1.75 1.32 -18.14
N THR A 48 1.95 1.46 -19.44
CA THR A 48 1.28 0.64 -20.47
C THR A 48 1.64 -0.84 -20.41
N THR A 49 2.77 -1.22 -19.80
CA THR A 49 3.26 -2.61 -19.81
C THR A 49 2.68 -3.48 -18.69
N ARG A 50 1.83 -2.95 -17.81
CA ARG A 50 1.44 -3.64 -16.56
C ARG A 50 0.04 -4.24 -16.55
N THR A 51 -0.73 -4.05 -17.61
CA THR A 51 -2.13 -4.45 -17.70
C THR A 51 -2.32 -5.97 -17.78
N ALA A 52 -1.58 -6.69 -18.62
CA ALA A 52 -1.85 -8.14 -18.81
C ALA A 52 -1.63 -8.98 -17.55
N LEU A 53 -0.62 -8.64 -16.72
CA LEU A 53 -0.41 -9.31 -15.45
C LEU A 53 -1.46 -8.89 -14.41
N GLU A 54 -1.80 -7.60 -14.37
CA GLU A 54 -2.82 -7.08 -13.45
C GLU A 54 -4.19 -7.71 -13.77
N GLU A 55 -4.57 -7.80 -15.04
CA GLU A 55 -5.76 -8.50 -15.53
C GLU A 55 -5.74 -9.99 -15.18
N ALA A 56 -4.65 -10.71 -15.44
CA ALA A 56 -4.54 -12.13 -15.10
C ALA A 56 -4.62 -12.38 -13.58
N VAL A 57 -4.11 -11.45 -12.77
CA VAL A 57 -4.24 -11.48 -11.31
C VAL A 57 -5.70 -11.29 -10.90
N ILE A 58 -6.41 -10.33 -11.49
CA ILE A 58 -7.83 -10.05 -11.18
C ILE A 58 -8.70 -11.23 -11.59
N GLU A 59 -8.55 -11.74 -12.81
CA GLU A 59 -9.31 -12.88 -13.34
C GLU A 59 -9.21 -14.09 -12.41
N LYS A 60 -8.00 -14.41 -11.95
CA LYS A 60 -7.79 -15.53 -11.02
C LYS A 60 -8.39 -15.30 -9.63
N VAL A 61 -8.45 -14.05 -9.18
CA VAL A 61 -9.09 -13.70 -7.91
C VAL A 61 -10.61 -13.74 -8.02
N ASP A 62 -11.18 -13.32 -9.16
CA ASP A 62 -12.62 -13.41 -9.42
C ASP A 62 -13.09 -14.87 -9.54
N GLU A 63 -12.30 -15.73 -10.19
CA GLU A 63 -12.56 -17.18 -10.23
C GLU A 63 -12.54 -17.83 -8.84
N ASN A 64 -11.63 -17.41 -7.96
CA ASN A 64 -11.50 -17.97 -6.62
C ASN A 64 -11.01 -16.92 -5.59
N PRO A 65 -11.94 -16.21 -4.93
CA PRO A 65 -11.59 -15.13 -4.00
C PRO A 65 -10.93 -15.62 -2.72
N ASN A 66 -10.96 -16.93 -2.44
CA ASN A 66 -10.35 -17.51 -1.25
C ASN A 66 -8.86 -17.87 -1.46
N MET A 67 -8.32 -17.63 -2.66
CA MET A 67 -6.93 -17.96 -2.96
C MET A 67 -5.96 -17.02 -2.23
N SER A 68 -4.91 -17.59 -1.64
CA SER A 68 -3.86 -16.79 -1.02
C SER A 68 -3.00 -16.09 -2.07
N THR A 69 -2.47 -14.91 -1.72
CA THR A 69 -1.52 -14.15 -2.55
C THR A 69 -0.27 -14.96 -2.89
N ARG A 70 0.14 -15.87 -2.00
CA ARG A 70 1.29 -16.76 -2.22
C ARG A 70 0.98 -17.81 -3.29
N ASN A 71 -0.21 -18.40 -3.28
CA ASN A 71 -0.61 -19.36 -4.32
C ASN A 71 -0.77 -18.66 -5.67
N LEU A 72 -1.31 -17.45 -5.67
CA LEU A 72 -1.43 -16.62 -6.87
C LEU A 72 -0.05 -16.31 -7.48
N ALA A 73 0.92 -15.97 -6.63
CA ALA A 73 2.31 -15.73 -7.01
C ALA A 73 2.96 -16.96 -7.64
N HIS A 74 2.73 -18.13 -7.05
CA HIS A 74 3.21 -19.39 -7.59
C HIS A 74 2.56 -19.72 -8.95
N ASN A 75 1.24 -19.62 -9.07
CA ASN A 75 0.51 -19.95 -10.29
C ASN A 75 0.89 -19.05 -11.47
N LEU A 76 1.08 -17.76 -11.21
CA LEU A 76 1.43 -16.77 -12.22
C LEU A 76 2.94 -16.59 -12.39
N HIS A 77 3.77 -17.33 -11.63
CA HIS A 77 5.23 -17.24 -11.65
C HIS A 77 5.75 -15.80 -11.42
N VAL A 78 5.10 -15.05 -10.54
CA VAL A 78 5.45 -13.65 -10.23
C VAL A 78 5.71 -13.46 -8.74
N ASN A 79 6.41 -12.38 -8.41
CA ASN A 79 6.68 -12.04 -7.01
C ASN A 79 5.38 -11.60 -6.30
N SER A 80 5.15 -12.09 -5.08
CA SER A 80 4.00 -11.70 -4.23
C SER A 80 3.87 -10.19 -4.02
N SER A 81 4.97 -9.44 -4.03
CA SER A 81 4.98 -7.98 -3.93
C SER A 81 4.34 -7.31 -5.14
N LEU A 82 4.51 -7.88 -6.34
CA LEU A 82 3.88 -7.39 -7.56
C LEU A 82 2.38 -7.63 -7.54
N ILE A 83 1.94 -8.79 -7.06
CA ILE A 83 0.52 -9.12 -6.87
C ILE A 83 -0.13 -8.17 -5.86
N ASN A 84 0.49 -7.98 -4.70
CA ASN A 84 -0.01 -7.04 -3.70
C ASN A 84 -0.11 -5.62 -4.24
N ARG A 85 0.81 -5.22 -5.12
CA ARG A 85 0.75 -3.90 -5.77
C ARG A 85 -0.40 -3.83 -6.78
N ALA A 86 -0.56 -4.86 -7.62
CA ALA A 86 -1.65 -4.97 -8.60
C ALA A 86 -3.03 -4.85 -7.91
N LEU A 87 -3.26 -5.66 -6.87
CA LEU A 87 -4.55 -5.69 -6.16
C LEU A 87 -4.85 -4.37 -5.44
N LYS A 88 -3.83 -3.71 -4.87
CA LYS A 88 -4.00 -2.38 -4.26
C LYS A 88 -4.37 -1.31 -5.29
N GLN A 89 -3.80 -1.36 -6.50
CA GLN A 89 -4.12 -0.40 -7.55
C GLN A 89 -5.57 -0.54 -8.02
N GLU A 90 -6.03 -1.78 -8.16
CA GLU A 90 -7.40 -2.13 -8.57
C GLU A 90 -8.41 -2.15 -7.41
N LYS A 91 -7.99 -1.71 -6.22
CA LYS A 91 -8.82 -1.64 -5.00
C LYS A 91 -9.42 -2.99 -4.56
N TYR A 92 -8.78 -4.10 -4.94
CA TYR A 92 -9.10 -5.41 -4.40
C TYR A 92 -8.49 -5.57 -3.00
N TYR A 93 -9.36 -5.59 -2.00
CA TYR A 93 -8.98 -5.88 -0.62
C TYR A 93 -9.26 -7.35 -0.32
N PHE A 94 -8.23 -8.05 0.16
CA PHE A 94 -8.40 -9.42 0.66
C PHE A 94 -9.22 -9.40 1.96
N TYR A 95 -10.50 -9.70 1.86
CA TYR A 95 -11.32 -10.03 3.01
C TYR A 95 -11.31 -11.55 3.19
N HIS A 96 -10.68 -12.02 4.27
CA HIS A 96 -10.77 -13.43 4.62
C HIS A 96 -12.15 -13.73 5.20
N TYR A 97 -13.01 -14.35 4.39
CA TYR A 97 -14.29 -14.85 4.88
C TYR A 97 -14.06 -16.07 5.78
N ILE A 98 -14.09 -15.85 7.09
CA ILE A 98 -13.99 -16.91 8.08
C ILE A 98 -15.42 -17.28 8.50
N LYS A 99 -15.85 -18.51 8.18
CA LYS A 99 -17.10 -19.08 8.70
C LYS A 99 -16.92 -19.36 10.19
N VAL A 100 -17.33 -18.42 11.05
CA VAL A 100 -17.14 -18.52 12.51
C VAL A 100 -18.26 -19.25 13.25
N GLN A 101 -19.33 -19.71 12.60
CA GLN A 101 -20.35 -20.57 13.18
C GLN A 101 -20.99 -21.40 12.07
N ALA A 102 -21.18 -22.71 12.29
CA ALA A 102 -22.02 -23.53 11.42
C ALA A 102 -23.49 -23.21 11.71
N LEU A 103 -23.99 -22.13 11.09
CA LEU A 103 -25.40 -21.75 11.19
C LEU A 103 -26.27 -22.92 10.69
N THR A 104 -27.00 -23.53 11.62
CA THR A 104 -28.05 -24.48 11.30
C THR A 104 -29.29 -23.73 10.81
N ARG A 105 -30.17 -24.43 10.08
CA ARG A 105 -31.37 -23.80 9.47
C ARG A 105 -32.29 -23.15 10.51
N ASP A 106 -32.27 -23.66 11.75
CA ASP A 106 -33.07 -23.17 12.87
C ASP A 106 -32.48 -21.94 13.58
N ASP A 107 -31.20 -21.63 13.37
CA ASP A 107 -30.51 -20.56 14.10
C ASP A 107 -30.99 -19.17 13.68
N PHE A 108 -31.51 -19.01 12.46
CA PHE A 108 -32.11 -17.75 12.03
C PHE A 108 -33.32 -17.39 12.89
N SER A 109 -34.27 -18.32 13.03
CA SER A 109 -35.47 -18.12 13.86
C SER A 109 -35.12 -17.89 15.33
N ARG A 110 -34.14 -18.64 15.87
CA ARG A 110 -33.65 -18.44 17.25
C ARG A 110 -33.05 -17.05 17.47
N ARG A 111 -32.28 -16.54 16.51
CA ARG A 111 -31.67 -15.20 16.57
C ARG A 111 -32.72 -14.09 16.51
N VAL A 112 -33.71 -14.21 15.62
CA VAL A 112 -34.81 -13.24 15.51
C VAL A 112 -35.59 -13.17 16.82
N ASN A 113 -35.93 -14.32 17.40
CA ASN A 113 -36.64 -14.39 18.67
C ASN A 113 -35.83 -13.80 19.83
N PHE A 114 -34.52 -14.09 19.90
CA PHE A 114 -33.64 -13.51 20.91
C PHE A 114 -33.56 -11.99 20.81
N CYS A 115 -33.37 -11.45 19.61
CA CYS A 115 -33.32 -10.00 19.39
C CYS A 115 -34.66 -9.31 19.71
N GLY A 116 -35.79 -9.96 19.43
CA GLY A 116 -37.12 -9.44 19.76
C GLY A 116 -37.46 -9.51 21.26
N TRP A 117 -36.87 -10.46 22.00
CA TRP A 117 -37.05 -10.56 23.45
C TRP A 117 -36.29 -9.47 24.24
N LEU A 118 -35.20 -8.95 23.67
CA LEU A 118 -34.36 -7.91 24.28
C LEU A 118 -34.91 -6.47 24.12
N GLN A 119 -36.09 -6.31 23.52
CA GLN A 119 -36.77 -5.02 23.33
C GLN A 119 -37.64 -4.64 24.54
#